data_AF-A0A645D6W1-F1
#
_entry.id   AF-A0A645D6W1-F1
#
_cell.length_a   1.000
_cell.length_b   1.000
_cell.length_c   1.000
_cell.angle_alpha   90.00
_cell.angle_beta   90.00
_cell.angle_gamma   90.00
#
_symmetry.space_group_name_H-M   'P 1'
#
loop_
_entity.id
_entity.type
_entity.pdbx_description
1 polymer ?
#
loop_
_entity_poly.entity_id
_entity_poly.type
_entity_poly.pdbx_seq_one_letter_code
_entity_poly.pdbx_strand_id
1 'polypeptide(L)' 'MDNTHAENLKLPDYFLADFNAKYTLNLNRTPVDFKLLVNNLFNKKYVNNGYVWDGPIYFSQAGINFLFGMSILFQ' A
#
# COMPACT_ATOMS: atom_id res chain seq x y z
N MET A 1 0.62 -6.96 -19.93
CA MET A 1 -0.58 -6.16 -19.55
C MET A 1 -1.86 -6.74 -20.16
N ASP A 2 -1.76 -7.63 -21.15
CA ASP A 2 -2.84 -8.14 -21.99
C ASP A 2 -2.75 -9.68 -22.22
N ASN A 3 -1.94 -10.40 -21.44
CA ASN A 3 -1.73 -11.86 -21.52
C ASN A 3 -1.23 -12.41 -22.87
N THR A 4 -0.77 -11.55 -23.79
CA THR A 4 -0.18 -11.97 -25.08
C THR A 4 1.29 -12.41 -24.96
N HIS A 5 1.85 -12.35 -23.75
CA HIS A 5 3.27 -12.60 -23.45
C HIS A 5 4.25 -11.68 -24.22
N ALA A 6 3.77 -10.59 -24.81
CA ALA A 6 4.64 -9.63 -25.48
C ALA A 6 5.54 -8.91 -24.46
N GLU A 7 6.85 -8.95 -24.69
CA GLU A 7 7.85 -8.44 -23.76
C GLU A 7 7.74 -6.92 -23.54
N ASN A 8 7.37 -6.18 -24.58
CA ASN A 8 7.10 -4.74 -24.53
C ASN A 8 5.84 -4.36 -23.72
N LEU A 9 5.01 -5.35 -23.35
CA LEU A 9 3.81 -5.17 -22.54
C LEU A 9 3.99 -5.74 -21.13
N LYS A 10 5.22 -6.15 -20.78
CA LYS A 10 5.56 -6.62 -19.44
C LYS A 10 5.65 -5.43 -18.47
N LEU A 11 5.09 -5.61 -17.27
CA LEU A 11 5.23 -4.62 -16.21
C LEU A 11 6.64 -4.71 -15.61
N PRO A 12 7.28 -3.56 -15.32
CA PRO A 12 8.59 -3.57 -14.66
C PRO A 12 8.52 -4.19 -13.27
N ASP A 13 9.58 -4.89 -12.88
CA ASP A 13 9.70 -5.42 -11.53
C ASP A 13 9.82 -4.26 -10.51
N TYR A 14 9.29 -4.48 -9.31
CA TYR A 14 9.34 -3.51 -8.23
C TYR A 14 9.46 -4.21 -6.87
N PHE A 15 10.01 -3.48 -5.91
CA PHE A 15 10.06 -3.88 -4.51
C PHE A 15 9.39 -2.80 -3.67
N LEU A 16 8.49 -3.22 -2.79
CA LEU A 16 7.82 -2.37 -1.83
C LEU A 16 8.08 -2.93 -0.43
N ALA A 17 8.26 -2.02 0.52
CA ALA A 17 8.31 -2.34 1.92
C ALA A 17 7.29 -1.45 2.64
N ASP A 18 6.53 -2.06 3.54
CA ASP A 18 5.54 -1.38 4.35
C ASP A 18 5.94 -1.51 5.83
N PHE A 19 5.62 -0.49 6.62
CA PHE A 19 5.88 -0.47 8.04
C PHE A 19 4.57 -0.37 8.82
N ASN A 20 4.43 -1.19 9.85
CA ASN A 20 3.24 -1.29 10.68
C ASN A 20 3.65 -1.24 12.14
N ALA A 21 3.07 -0.31 12.90
CA ALA A 21 3.25 -0.22 14.35
C ALA A 21 1.89 -0.19 15.05
N LYS A 22 1.81 -0.89 16.18
CA LYS A 22 0.64 -0.87 17.06
C LYS A 22 1.10 -0.65 18.51
N TYR A 23 0.39 0.23 19.21
CA TYR A 23 0.54 0.40 20.64
C TYR A 23 -0.82 0.32 21.32
N THR A 24 -0.92 -0.51 22.36
CA THR A 24 -2.14 -0.63 23.17
C THR A 24 -1.92 0.06 24.51
N LEU A 25 -2.68 1.11 24.77
CA LEU A 25 -2.77 1.76 26.06
C LEU A 25 -3.86 1.09 26.90
N ASN A 26 -3.47 0.41 27.97
CA ASN A 26 -4.42 -0.23 28.88
C ASN A 26 -4.89 0.78 29.95
N LEU A 27 -6.13 1.24 29.83
CA LEU A 27 -6.85 1.92 30.91
C LEU A 27 -7.77 0.91 31.60
N ASN A 28 -8.02 1.07 32.90
CA ASN A 28 -8.70 0.08 33.76
C ASN A 28 -9.86 -0.71 33.11
N ARG A 29 -10.75 -0.04 32.36
CA ARG A 29 -11.89 -0.67 31.67
C ARG A 29 -11.98 -0.31 30.19
N THR A 30 -10.96 0.38 29.66
CA THR A 30 -11.05 0.99 28.33
C THR A 30 -9.70 0.94 27.61
N PRO A 31 -9.29 -0.23 27.09
CA PRO A 31 -8.12 -0.31 26.23
C PRO A 31 -8.26 0.61 25.02
N VAL A 32 -7.17 1.33 24.70
CA VAL A 32 -7.08 2.20 23.52
C VAL A 32 -5.94 1.68 22.64
N ASP A 33 -6.28 1.28 21.43
CA ASP A 33 -5.33 0.85 20.41
C ASP A 33 -4.98 2.03 19.50
N PHE A 34 -3.69 2.30 19.35
CA PHE A 34 -3.13 3.18 18.33
C PHE A 34 -2.45 2.35 17.26
N LYS A 35 -2.72 2.64 15.99
CA LYS A 35 -2.14 1.95 14.83
C LYS A 35 -1.55 2.97 13.88
N LEU A 36 -0.32 2.74 13.43
CA LEU A 36 0.34 3.47 12.37
C LEU A 36 0.69 2.49 11.25
N LEU A 37 0.28 2.81 10.03
CA LEU A 37 0.66 2.12 8.81
C LEU A 37 1.36 3.13 7.90
N VAL A 38 2.54 2.77 7.42
CA VAL A 38 3.31 3.52 6.42
C VAL A 38 3.50 2.58 5.24
N ASN A 39 2.72 2.81 4.19
CA ASN A 39 2.81 2.01 2.97
C ASN A 39 3.83 2.63 2.02
N ASN A 40 4.52 1.79 1.24
CA ASN A 40 5.55 2.20 0.29
C ASN A 40 6.62 3.07 0.98
N LEU A 41 7.26 2.52 2.02
CA LEU A 41 8.20 3.18 2.92
C LEU A 41 9.34 3.92 2.21
N PHE A 42 9.80 3.42 1.07
CA PHE A 42 10.85 4.03 0.26
C PHE A 42 10.34 4.95 -0.86
N ASN A 43 9.03 5.25 -0.88
CA ASN A 43 8.38 6.10 -1.87
C ASN A 43 8.68 5.70 -3.33
N LYS A 44 8.69 4.40 -3.61
CA LYS A 44 8.96 3.86 -4.95
C LYS A 44 7.82 4.23 -5.90
N LYS A 45 8.14 4.89 -7.01
CA LYS A 45 7.23 5.01 -8.15
C LYS A 45 7.16 3.66 -8.87
N TYR A 46 5.96 3.11 -9.01
CA TYR A 46 5.75 1.81 -9.65
C TYR A 46 4.39 1.76 -10.36
N VAL A 47 4.24 0.77 -11.23
CA VAL A 47 3.00 0.42 -11.89
C VAL A 47 2.83 -1.09 -11.79
N ASN A 48 1.66 -1.54 -11.34
CA ASN A 48 1.31 -2.96 -11.24
C ASN A 48 0.13 -3.33 -12.15
N ASN A 49 -0.49 -2.36 -12.83
CA ASN A 49 -1.61 -2.58 -13.73
C ASN A 49 -1.68 -1.50 -14.83
N GLY A 50 -2.41 -1.84 -15.88
CA GLY A 50 -2.57 -1.03 -17.07
C GLY A 50 -3.41 -1.79 -18.09
N TYR A 51 -3.60 -1.20 -19.27
CA TYR A 51 -4.27 -1.85 -20.39
C TYR A 51 -3.59 -1.46 -21.70
N VAL A 52 -3.99 -2.12 -22.79
CA VAL A 52 -3.39 -1.92 -24.11
C VAL A 52 -4.44 -1.35 -25.05
N TRP A 53 -4.16 -0.17 -25.62
CA TRP A 53 -4.97 0.47 -26.65
C TRP A 53 -4.06 1.33 -27.51
N ASP A 54 -3.70 0.86 -28.70
CA ASP A 54 -2.70 1.49 -29.57
C ASP A 54 -1.32 1.70 -28.91
N GLY A 55 -1.04 0.91 -27.85
CA GLY A 55 0.14 1.03 -27.00
C GLY A 55 -0.17 0.73 -25.52
N PRO A 56 0.86 0.62 -24.66
CA PRO A 56 0.68 0.37 -23.24
C PRO A 56 0.24 1.65 -22.50
N ILE A 57 -0.87 1.55 -21.77
CA ILE A 57 -1.39 2.61 -20.91
C ILE A 57 -1.26 2.15 -19.45
N TYR A 58 -0.56 2.95 -18.65
CA TYR A 58 -0.18 2.62 -17.28
C TYR A 58 -1.04 3.34 -16.26
N PHE A 59 -1.43 2.66 -15.18
CA PHE A 59 -2.07 3.30 -14.03
C PHE A 59 -1.05 3.48 -12.90
N SER A 60 -0.66 4.73 -12.68
CA SER A 60 0.27 5.09 -11.61
C SER A 60 -0.27 4.72 -10.24
N GLN A 61 0.53 4.00 -9.46
CA GLN A 61 0.19 3.61 -8.10
C GLN A 61 0.63 4.67 -7.09
N ALA A 62 0.01 4.64 -5.90
CA ALA A 62 0.33 5.56 -4.83
C ALA A 62 1.80 5.43 -4.38
N GLY A 63 2.43 6.58 -4.14
CA GLY A 63 3.72 6.67 -3.45
C GLY A 63 3.59 6.34 -1.96
N ILE A 64 4.53 6.85 -1.17
CA ILE A 64 4.44 6.73 0.29
C ILE A 64 3.12 7.32 0.80
N ASN A 65 2.42 6.57 1.66
CA ASN A 65 1.19 7.04 2.29
C ASN A 65 1.07 6.55 3.73
N PHE A 66 0.34 7.32 4.53
CA PHE A 66 0.29 7.18 5.98
C PHE A 66 -1.17 7.01 6.42
N LEU A 67 -1.44 5.95 7.16
CA LEU A 67 -2.72 5.76 7.84
C LEU A 67 -2.46 5.69 9.35
N PHE A 68 -3.20 6.51 10.08
CA PHE A 68 -3.23 6.46 11.53
C PHE A 68 -4.64 6.11 11.98
N GLY A 69 -4.74 5.18 12.93
CA GLY A 69 -6.01 4.71 13.48
C GLY A 69 -5.98 4.67 14.98
N MET A 70 -7.12 5.00 15.59
CA MET A 70 -7.37 4.82 17.02
C MET A 70 -8.62 3.96 17.19
N SER A 71 -8.59 3.01 18.11
CA SER A 71 -9.75 2.19 18.47
C SER A 71 -9.90 2.14 19.98
N ILE A 72 -11.12 2.36 20.45
CA ILE A 72 -11.46 2.38 21.88
C ILE A 72 -12.42 1.22 22.13
N LEU A 73 -12.07 0.34 23.07
CA LEU A 73 -12.93 -0.75 23.49
C LEU A 73 -13.65 -0.37 24.78
N PHE A 74 -14.98 -0.32 24.76
CA PHE A 74 -15.80 -0.13 25.96
C PHE A 74 -16.22 -1.49 26.51
N GLN A 75 -16.10 -1.66 27.84
CA GLN A 75 -16.60 -2.81 28.60
C GLN A 75 -17.80 -2.42 29.44
#